data_AF-A0A7U3VRQ3-F1
#
_entry.id   AF-A0A7U3VRQ3-F1
#
_cell.length_a   1.000
_cell.length_b   1.000
_cell.length_c   1.000
_cell.angle_alpha   90.00
_cell.angle_beta   90.00
_cell.angle_gamma   90.00
#
_symmetry.space_group_name_H-M   'P 1'
#
loop_
_entity.id
_entity.type
_entity.pdbx_description
1 polymer ?
#
loop_
_entity_poly.entity_id
_entity_poly.type
_entity_poly.pdbx_seq_one_letter_code
_entity_poly.pdbx_strand_id
1 'polypeptide(L)' 'MPGAKYEKYGRPKAPTDLNQEYMTVQETAYVLGCSVTWLRKFLRTHPKLQARSGRRIITDRAARAAIYRAQSGKLPAAA' A
#
# COMPACT_ATOMS: atom_id res chain seq x y z
N MET A 1 -22.43 -10.32 -17.03
CA MET A 1 -21.06 -10.77 -16.70
C MET A 1 -20.25 -9.56 -16.26
N PRO A 2 -19.75 -9.47 -15.01
CA PRO A 2 -18.88 -8.38 -14.61
C PRO A 2 -17.57 -8.53 -15.38
N GLY A 3 -17.40 -7.69 -16.42
CA GLY A 3 -16.34 -7.84 -17.42
C GLY A 3 -14.92 -7.65 -16.86
N ALA A 4 -13.94 -8.02 -17.69
CA ALA A 4 -12.48 -7.94 -17.49
C ALA A 4 -11.93 -6.63 -16.88
N LYS A 5 -12.75 -5.57 -16.83
CA LYS A 5 -12.47 -4.34 -16.08
C LYS A 5 -12.23 -4.62 -14.58
N TYR A 6 -13.00 -5.52 -13.96
CA TYR A 6 -12.85 -5.87 -12.54
C TYR A 6 -11.66 -6.75 -12.23
N GLU A 7 -11.20 -7.57 -13.19
CA GLU A 7 -10.03 -8.42 -13.04
C GLU A 7 -8.72 -7.64 -12.90
N LYS A 8 -8.68 -6.41 -13.44
CA LYS A 8 -7.55 -5.48 -13.32
C LYS A 8 -7.59 -4.62 -12.05
N TYR A 9 -8.74 -4.50 -11.39
CA TYR A 9 -8.85 -3.72 -10.16
C TYR A 9 -8.37 -4.56 -8.96
N GLY A 10 -7.39 -4.04 -8.22
CA GLY A 10 -6.91 -4.68 -6.99
C GLY A 10 -5.75 -5.66 -7.14
N ARG A 11 -5.17 -5.81 -8.35
CA ARG A 11 -3.90 -6.54 -8.49
C ARG A 11 -2.72 -5.66 -8.05
N PRO A 12 -1.79 -6.20 -7.25
CA PRO A 12 -0.50 -5.56 -7.00
C PRO A 12 0.22 -5.34 -8.34
N LYS A 13 0.88 -4.19 -8.48
CA LYS A 13 1.65 -3.84 -9.69
C LYS A 13 3.10 -3.67 -9.29
N ALA A 14 4.04 -4.24 -10.03
CA ALA A 14 5.45 -3.98 -9.81
C ALA A 14 5.74 -2.48 -9.99
N PRO A 15 6.39 -1.80 -9.02
CA PRO A 15 6.85 -0.44 -9.20
C PRO A 15 7.95 -0.39 -10.25
N THR A 16 8.04 0.75 -10.95
CA THR A 16 9.13 1.03 -11.89
C THR A 16 10.48 1.05 -11.19
N ASP A 17 10.53 1.63 -9.99
CA ASP A 17 11.72 1.70 -9.15
C ASP A 17 11.42 1.25 -7.71
N LEU A 18 12.18 0.27 -7.21
CA LEU A 18 12.02 -0.27 -5.85
C LEU A 18 12.31 0.78 -4.76
N ASN A 19 13.17 1.76 -5.06
CA ASN A 19 13.62 2.80 -4.13
C ASN A 19 12.85 4.12 -4.25
N GLN A 20 11.79 4.18 -5.06
CA GLN A 20 11.01 5.40 -5.22
C GLN A 20 10.44 5.85 -3.86
N GLU A 21 10.54 7.15 -3.55
CA GLU A 21 10.08 7.71 -2.27
C GLU A 21 8.58 7.53 -2.09
N TYR A 22 7.82 7.83 -3.15
CA TYR A 22 6.37 7.75 -3.19
C TYR A 22 5.91 6.59 -4.08
N MET A 23 5.09 5.71 -3.54
CA MET A 23 4.49 4.59 -4.27
C MET A 23 2.97 4.63 -4.19
N THR A 24 2.31 4.14 -5.24
CA THR A 24 0.87 3.91 -5.22
C THR A 24 0.52 2.71 -4.35
N VAL A 25 -0.72 2.62 -3.87
CA VAL A 25 -1.20 1.45 -3.09
C VAL A 25 -0.98 0.12 -3.81
N GLN A 26 -1.04 0.07 -5.14
CA GLN A 26 -0.80 -1.17 -5.88
C GLN A 26 0.68 -1.58 -5.88
N GLU A 27 1.57 -0.60 -5.97
CA GLU A 27 3.03 -0.80 -5.91
C GLU A 27 3.46 -1.17 -4.50
N THR A 28 2.92 -0.48 -3.50
CA THR A 28 3.15 -0.80 -2.10
C THR A 28 2.65 -2.19 -1.74
N ALA A 29 1.47 -2.58 -2.23
CA ALA A 29 0.97 -3.94 -2.04
C ALA A 29 1.89 -5.00 -2.68
N TYR A 30 2.50 -4.68 -3.83
CA TYR A 30 3.45 -5.56 -4.50
C TYR A 30 4.74 -5.72 -3.70
N VAL A 31 5.32 -4.61 -3.26
CA VAL A 31 6.57 -4.59 -2.46
C VAL A 31 6.39 -5.29 -1.11
N LEU A 32 5.23 -5.12 -0.48
CA LEU A 32 4.91 -5.75 0.82
C LEU A 32 4.36 -7.18 0.69
N GLY A 33 4.14 -7.66 -0.54
CA GLY A 33 3.54 -8.97 -0.78
C GLY A 33 2.14 -9.14 -0.18
N CYS A 34 1.35 -8.07 -0.10
CA CYS A 34 0.04 -8.05 0.56
C CYS A 34 -1.10 -7.79 -0.43
N SER A 35 -2.35 -8.07 -0.03
CA SER A 35 -3.50 -7.77 -0.89
C SER A 35 -3.83 -6.27 -0.87
N VAL A 36 -4.14 -5.71 -2.04
CA VAL A 36 -4.57 -4.30 -2.18
C VAL A 36 -5.80 -4.00 -1.33
N THR A 37 -6.69 -4.98 -1.17
CA THR A 37 -7.90 -4.87 -0.35
C THR A 37 -7.57 -4.72 1.13
N TRP A 38 -6.64 -5.53 1.65
CA TRP A 38 -6.17 -5.40 3.02
C TRP A 38 -5.51 -4.05 3.25
N LEU A 39 -4.62 -3.64 2.34
CA LEU A 39 -3.91 -2.38 2.44
C LEU A 39 -4.88 -1.18 2.43
N ARG A 40 -5.90 -1.20 1.57
CA ARG A 40 -6.96 -0.16 1.57
C ARG A 40 -7.75 -0.11 2.88
N LYS A 41 -8.09 -1.27 3.47
CA LYS A 41 -8.77 -1.32 4.76
C LYS A 41 -7.88 -0.77 5.88
N PHE A 42 -6.60 -1.13 5.89
CA PHE A 42 -5.61 -0.65 6.85
C PHE A 42 -5.38 0.87 6.72
N LEU A 43 -5.21 1.39 5.50
CA LEU A 43 -5.03 2.83 5.30
C LEU A 43 -6.29 3.64 5.64
N ARG A 44 -7.47 3.02 5.59
CA ARG A 44 -8.72 3.65 6.07
C ARG A 44 -8.74 3.81 7.60
N THR A 45 -8.13 2.89 8.35
CA THR A 45 -7.99 3.00 9.82
C THR A 45 -6.79 3.84 10.24
N HIS A 46 -5.78 3.97 9.37
CA HIS A 46 -4.56 4.76 9.62
C HIS A 46 -4.38 5.86 8.57
N PRO A 47 -5.22 6.91 8.57
CA PRO A 47 -5.18 7.95 7.54
C PRO A 47 -3.88 8.77 7.53
N LYS A 48 -3.10 8.74 8.61
CA LYS A 48 -1.79 9.39 8.71
C LYS A 48 -0.68 8.69 7.90
N LEU A 49 -0.90 7.45 7.49
CA LEU A 49 0.06 6.64 6.70
C LEU A 49 -0.23 6.70 5.20
N GLN A 50 -1.07 7.63 4.77
CA GLN A 50 -1.39 7.84 3.36
C GLN A 50 -1.43 9.31 3.01
N ALA A 51 -0.91 9.63 1.83
CA ALA A 51 -1.20 10.85 1.11
C ALA A 51 -2.21 10.55 0.00
N ARG A 52 -2.98 11.57 -0.40
CA ARG A 52 -3.87 11.48 -1.55
C ARG A 52 -3.41 12.44 -2.63
N SER A 53 -3.19 11.92 -3.82
CA SER A 53 -3.01 12.74 -5.03
C SER A 53 -4.22 12.51 -5.92
N GLY A 54 -5.19 13.43 -5.84
CA GLY A 54 -6.50 13.29 -6.45
C GLY A 54 -7.22 12.01 -6.02
N ARG A 55 -7.48 11.11 -6.97
CA ARG A 55 -8.13 9.81 -6.71
C ARG A 55 -7.18 8.70 -6.27
N ARG A 56 -5.87 8.92 -6.32
CA ARG A 56 -4.84 7.92 -5.99
C ARG A 56 -4.40 8.06 -4.54
N ILE A 57 -4.21 6.93 -3.89
CA ILE A 57 -3.59 6.85 -2.57
C ILE A 57 -2.11 6.58 -2.78
N ILE A 58 -1.27 7.38 -2.13
CA ILE A 58 0.18 7.35 -2.20
C ILE A 58 0.71 7.08 -0.79
N THR A 59 1.74 6.25 -0.70
CA THR A 59 2.48 5.98 0.53
C THR A 59 3.94 6.34 0.32
N ASP A 60 4.52 7.04 1.27
CA ASP A 60 5.94 7.36 1.35
C ASP A 60 6.76 6.19 1.92
N ARG A 61 8.07 6.35 2.03
CA ARG A 61 8.96 5.32 2.57
C ARG A 61 8.70 5.03 4.05
N ALA A 62 8.43 6.05 4.86
CA ALA A 62 8.18 5.87 6.28
C ALA A 62 6.83 5.17 6.52
N ALA A 63 5.78 5.54 5.78
CA ALA A 63 4.52 4.81 5.83
C ALA A 63 4.68 3.34 5.44
N ARG A 64 5.44 3.02 4.38
CA ARG A 64 5.72 1.62 3.99
C ARG A 64 6.40 0.82 5.10
N ALA A 65 7.39 1.41 5.77
CA ALA A 65 8.04 0.76 6.91
C ALA A 65 7.05 0.51 8.07
N ALA A 66 6.17 1.47 8.37
CA ALA A 66 5.13 1.30 9.39
C ALA A 66 4.11 0.21 9.01
N ILE A 67 3.70 0.14 7.74
CA ILE A 67 2.78 -0.88 7.24
C ILE A 67 3.43 -2.26 7.31
N TYR A 68 4.70 -2.40 6.89
CA TYR A 68 5.44 -3.66 6.99
C TYR A 68 5.56 -4.14 8.43
N ARG A 69 5.84 -3.23 9.37
CA ARG A 69 5.89 -3.49 10.81
C ARG A 69 4.54 -3.98 11.34
N ALA A 70 3.45 -3.30 10.96
CA ALA A 70 2.09 -3.71 11.33
C ALA A 70 1.68 -5.08 10.74
N GLN A 71 2.13 -5.38 9.52
CA GLN A 71 1.85 -6.65 8.84
C GLN A 71 2.66 -7.83 9.42
N SER A 72 3.94 -7.61 9.73
CA SER A 72 4.85 -8.63 10.25
C SER A 72 4.65 -8.94 11.74
N GLY A 73 3.66 -8.31 12.40
CA GLY A 73 3.44 -8.44 13.85
C GLY A 73 4.55 -7.82 14.70
N LYS A 74 5.57 -7.22 14.07
CA LYS A 74 6.66 -6.51 14.73
C LYS A 74 6.31 -5.03 14.79
N LEU A 75 5.49 -4.65 15.76
CA LEU A 75 5.54 -3.27 16.26
C LEU A 75 7.01 -2.97 16.60
N PRO A 76 7.60 -1.86 16.16
CA PRO A 76 8.81 -1.40 16.80
C PRO A 76 8.40 -1.03 18.23
N ALA A 77 9.01 -1.67 19.22
CA ALA A 77 9.10 -1.04 20.53
C ALA A 77 9.68 0.36 20.28
N ALA A 78 8.95 1.37 20.74
CA ALA A 78 9.42 2.74 20.74
C ALA A 78 10.85 2.77 21.29
N ALA A 79 11.78 3.34 20.52
CA ALA A 79 13.09 3.77 20.93
C ALA A 79 13.43 5.02 20.13
#